data_AF-A0A7V7SNU7-F1
#
_entry.id   AF-A0A7V7SNU7-F1
#
_cell.length_a   1.000
_cell.length_b   1.000
_cell.length_c   1.000
_cell.angle_alpha   90.00
_cell.angle_beta   90.00
_cell.angle_gamma   90.00
#
_symmetry.space_group_name_H-M   'P 1'
#
loop_
_entity.id
_entity.type
_entity.pdbx_description
1 polymer ?
#
loop_
_entity_poly.entity_id
_entity_poly.type
_entity_poly.pdbx_seq_one_letter_code
_entity_poly.pdbx_strand_id
1 'polypeptide(L)' 'MIKVQCIICDTTVFIDENTLEAKRLRNDPMHTFMCDECKSRLDRPKQRHQYTTFNHR' A
#
# COMPACT_ATOMS: atom_id res chain seq x y z
N MET A 1 14.10 7.87 13.42
CA MET A 1 13.38 6.84 12.62
C MET A 1 12.06 6.50 13.29
N ILE A 2 11.03 6.11 12.52
CA ILE A 2 9.72 5.67 13.05
C ILE A 2 9.33 4.30 12.50
N LYS A 3 8.61 3.53 13.34
CA LYS A 3 8.02 2.24 12.98
C LYS A 3 6.67 2.46 12.30
N VAL A 4 6.48 1.92 11.11
CA VAL A 4 5.23 2.01 10.33
C VAL A 4 4.81 0.62 9.83
N GLN A 5 3.52 0.42 9.62
CA GLN A 5 2.94 -0.84 9.17
C GLN A 5 2.29 -0.67 7.79
N CYS A 6 2.59 -1.59 6.87
CA CYS A 6 1.96 -1.58 5.56
C CYS A 6 0.50 -1.99 5.64
N ILE A 7 -0.39 -1.20 5.04
CA ILE A 7 -1.84 -1.45 5.04
C ILE A 7 -2.28 -2.70 4.26
N ILE A 8 -1.42 -3.27 3.41
CA ILE A 8 -1.76 -4.41 2.54
C ILE A 8 -1.28 -5.74 3.11
N CYS A 9 -0.04 -5.79 3.60
CA CYS A 9 0.61 -7.03 4.01
C CYS A 9 1.02 -7.05 5.49
N ASP A 10 0.70 -6.01 6.25
CA ASP A 10 1.05 -5.84 7.66
C ASP A 10 2.55 -5.86 7.99
N THR A 11 3.41 -5.85 6.96
CA THR A 11 4.86 -5.75 7.15
C THR A 11 5.19 -4.46 7.88
N THR A 12 5.95 -4.61 8.95
CA THR A 12 6.46 -3.48 9.72
C THR A 12 7.85 -3.10 9.24
N VAL A 13 8.06 -1.83 8.91
CA VAL A 13 9.36 -1.28 8.50
C VAL A 13 9.69 -0.02 9.29
N PHE A 14 10.97 0.37 9.28
CA PHE A 14 11.43 1.64 9.82
C PHE A 14 11.68 2.63 8.69
N ILE A 15 11.08 3.81 8.78
CA ILE A 15 11.33 4.92 7.86
C ILE A 15 12.02 6.07 8.59
N ASP A 16 12.81 6.86 7.86
CA ASP A 16 13.41 8.07 8.41
C ASP A 16 12.31 9.10 8.69
N GLU A 17 12.34 9.67 9.89
CA GLU A 17 11.35 10.63 10.36
C GLU A 17 11.42 11.98 9.65
N ASN A 18 12.57 12.28 9.02
CA ASN A 18 12.76 13.52 8.29
C ASN A 18 12.18 13.47 6.87
N THR A 19 11.69 12.31 6.44
CA THR A 19 11.04 12.14 5.13
C THR A 19 9.68 12.81 5.07
N LEU A 20 9.26 13.18 3.87
CA LEU A 20 7.93 13.73 3.64
C LEU A 20 6.83 12.70 3.97
N GLU A 21 7.07 11.42 3.69
CA GLU A 21 6.14 10.32 4.02
C GLU A 21 5.93 10.22 5.54
N ALA A 22 7.00 10.24 6.33
CA ALA A 22 6.89 10.26 7.79
C ALA A 22 6.14 11.49 8.31
N LYS A 23 6.37 12.68 7.74
CA LYS A 23 5.61 13.89 8.09
C LYS A 23 4.13 13.78 7.75
N ARG A 24 3.79 13.22 6.59
CA ARG A 24 2.39 13.01 6.16
C ARG A 24 1.67 12.03 7.09
N LEU A 25 2.28 10.89 7.40
CA LEU A 25 1.69 9.88 8.30
C LEU A 25 1.42 10.42 9.72
N ARG A 26 2.24 11.37 10.20
CA ARG A 26 2.03 12.01 11.52
C ARG A 26 0.91 13.06 11.51
N ASN A 27 0.75 13.79 10.40
CA ASN A 27 -0.10 14.99 10.34
C ASN A 27 -1.44 14.75 9.65
N ASP A 28 -1.59 13.66 8.89
CA ASP A 28 -2.80 13.30 8.15
C ASP A 28 -3.28 11.89 8.56
N PRO A 29 -4.35 11.79 9.39
CA PRO A 29 -4.89 10.51 9.85
C PRO A 29 -5.43 9.61 8.75
N MET A 30 -5.75 10.16 7.57
CA MET A 30 -6.21 9.38 6.42
C MET A 30 -5.03 8.84 5.61
N HIS A 31 -3.82 9.32 5.85
CA HIS A 31 -2.63 8.86 5.16
C HIS A 31 -2.19 7.50 5.73
N THR A 32 -2.13 6.50 4.85
CA THR A 32 -1.68 5.14 5.19
C THR A 32 -0.34 4.85 4.53
N PHE A 33 0.45 3.98 5.17
CA PHE A 33 1.75 3.56 4.66
C PHE A 33 1.59 2.31 3.79
N MET A 34 2.30 2.29 2.65
CA MET A 34 2.41 1.12 1.78
C MET A 34 3.89 0.83 1.51
N CYS A 35 4.33 -0.41 1.78
CA CYS A 35 5.71 -0.79 1.51
C CYS A 35 6.00 -0.84 0.00
N ASP A 36 7.26 -0.70 -0.35
CA ASP A 36 7.70 -0.64 -1.76
C ASP A 36 7.40 -1.94 -2.51
N GLU A 37 7.40 -3.08 -1.81
CA GLU A 37 6.99 -4.36 -2.40
C GLU A 37 5.52 -4.32 -2.83
N CYS A 38 4.62 -3.82 -1.98
CA CYS A 38 3.21 -3.71 -2.32
C CYS A 38 2.95 -2.67 -3.40
N LYS A 39 3.66 -1.53 -3.37
CA LYS A 39 3.63 -0.53 -4.46
C LYS A 39 4.01 -1.20 -5.79
N SER A 40 5.15 -1.89 -5.84
CA SER A 40 5.61 -2.61 -7.04
C SER A 40 4.64 -3.72 -7.49
N ARG A 41 3.97 -4.40 -6.56
CA ARG A 41 2.97 -5.42 -6.88
C ARG A 41 1.71 -4.83 -7.52
N LEU A 42 1.33 -3.60 -7.17
CA LEU A 42 0.17 -2.91 -7.71
C LEU A 42 0.49 -2.17 -9.02
N ASP A 43 1.71 -1.65 -9.16
CA ASP A 43 2.16 -0.97 -10.39
C ASP A 43 2.24 -1.91 -11.60
N ARG A 44 2.29 -3.22 -11.37
CA ARG A 44 2.27 -4.24 -12.42
C ARG A 44 0.83 -4.44 -12.91
N PRO A 45 0.49 -4.04 -14.14
CA PRO A 45 -0.84 -4.31 -14.69
C PRO A 45 -1.04 -5.82 -14.76
N LYS A 46 -1.93 -6.35 -13.92
CA LYS A 46 -2.37 -7.74 -14.05
C LYS A 46 -3.07 -7.86 -15.39
N GLN A 47 -2.66 -8.84 -16.19
CA GLN A 47 -3.42 -9.21 -17.39
C GLN A 47 -4.84 -9.54 -16.92
N ARG A 48 -5.80 -8.73 -17.39
CA ARG A 48 -7.21 -8.87 -17.01
C ARG A 48 -7.70 -10.18 -17.62
N HIS A 49 -7.69 -11.26 -16.85
CA HIS A 49 -8.38 -12.49 -17.24
C HIS A 49 -9.89 -12.18 -17.24
N GLN A 50 -10.45 -11.96 -18.44
CA GLN A 50 -11.87 -11.79 -18.63
C GLN A 50 -12.58 -13.14 -18.47
N TYR A 51 -12.80 -13.59 -17.23
CA TYR A 51 -13.83 -14.60 -16.99
C TYR A 51 -15.12 -13.85 -16.64
N THR A 52 -15.99 -13.69 -17.62
CA THR A 52 -17.35 -13.22 -17.39
C THR A 52 -18.20 -14.42 -16.98
N THR A 53 -18.18 -14.82 -15.71
CA THR A 53 -19.22 -15.73 -15.18
C THR A 53 -20.36 -14.88 -14.64
N PHE A 54 -21.12 -14.25 -15.55
CA PHE A 54 -22.40 -13.65 -15.23
C PHE A 54 -23.49 -14.70 -15.50
N ASN A 55 -23.65 -15.65 -14.58
CA ASN A 55 -24.83 -16.51 -14.56
C ASN A 55 -25.96 -15.75 -13.86
N HIS A 56 -26.72 -14.96 -14.63
CA HIS A 56 -28.04 -14.53 -14.20
C HIS A 56 -28.97 -15.74 -14.23
N ARG A 57 -29.29 -16.29 -13.06
CA ARG A 57 -30.46 -17.14 -12.88
C ARG A 57 -31.32 -16.57 -11.76
#